data_AF-A0A3S0CNT7-F1
#
_entry.id   AF-A0A3S0CNT7-F1
#
_cell.length_a   1.000
_cell.length_b   1.000
_cell.length_c   1.000
_cell.angle_alpha   90.00
_cell.angle_beta   90.00
_cell.angle_gamma   90.00
#
_symmetry.space_group_name_H-M   'P 1'
#
loop_
_entity.id
_entity.type
_entity.pdbx_description
1 polymer ?
#
loop_
_entity_poly.entity_id
_entity_poly.type
_entity_poly.pdbx_seq_one_letter_code
_entity_poly.pdbx_strand_id
1 'polypeptide(L)'
;MLVGNILHSAEASEGCQRMRAAPVVGGVPANVNDWRGLVALRVSRRSESRYFCGATYIGNNTLLTAAHCVEKLKRDEQGGVTLQGWDSVEAVPAADDLSKISSQGVVRITNVLVHPGWNGRVQSGNDIAVLKVAAPSTWRKPLPLSSTPLNDTVYRALVAGYGLLQDPIANSESQTWTSDGIVGSAGSRLLQEVQLPVLPTSTCSLSQESFRGDSQFCAGYEDGGKDACTGDSGGPLVAIDSMGCPYQIGIVSYGRGCGRKQTYGIYTRISAFLPWLHQILNDSSLGGVLPPPEAAGVASASALSALLQVATLDGDDITLALLPRTLLTVGEALTIRVSVRRKGRLLLLDQNAAGSVSQIFPNAAAIENSDVVQAGQTLDFPPTNAGYHFAVLPPTGNGRLVALLMPINSKLSAQAQYFAKQAWTANQLAMRHLLLARAAVLDGLRSRSSVAALSVERSWSAVVLNYTVQMKSKVGDQ
;
A
#
# COMPACT_ATOMS: atom_id res chain seq x y z
N MET A 1 1.11 -3.33 41.08
CA MET A 1 2.09 -2.81 42.06
C MET A 1 3.50 -3.14 41.52
N LEU A 2 4.24 -2.11 41.14
CA LEU A 2 5.70 -1.93 40.88
C LEU A 2 6.65 -3.07 40.41
N VAL A 3 7.21 -2.84 39.19
CA VAL A 3 8.62 -2.85 38.70
C VAL A 3 9.48 -4.12 38.63
N GLY A 4 10.08 -4.32 37.44
CA GLY A 4 11.36 -4.99 37.22
C GLY A 4 11.89 -4.77 35.80
N ASN A 5 12.59 -3.65 35.56
CA ASN A 5 13.37 -3.40 34.33
C ASN A 5 14.65 -4.27 34.34
N ILE A 6 14.97 -4.89 33.21
CA ILE A 6 16.36 -5.20 32.85
C ILE A 6 16.63 -4.50 31.51
N LEU A 7 17.45 -3.45 31.59
CA LEU A 7 18.07 -2.75 30.47
C LEU A 7 19.14 -3.66 29.85
N HIS A 8 19.11 -3.83 28.53
CA HIS A 8 20.33 -4.01 27.74
C HIS A 8 20.57 -2.70 26.97
N SER A 9 21.68 -2.03 27.26
CA SER A 9 22.39 -1.13 26.33
C SER A 9 23.15 -2.02 25.33
N ALA A 10 23.35 -1.69 24.05
CA ALA A 10 23.57 -0.39 23.44
C ALA A 10 23.13 -0.35 21.96
N GLU A 11 22.66 0.84 21.55
CA GLU A 11 22.83 1.48 20.23
C GLU A 11 22.35 0.76 18.95
N ALA A 12 21.04 0.67 18.79
CA ALA A 12 20.35 0.97 17.52
C ALA A 12 18.85 1.24 17.78
N SER A 13 18.29 2.25 17.12
CA SER A 13 16.85 2.54 16.97
C SER A 13 16.12 3.50 17.94
N GLU A 14 16.68 4.68 18.25
CA GLU A 14 15.84 5.84 18.65
C GLU A 14 15.10 6.51 17.44
N GLY A 15 15.32 6.02 16.21
CA GLY A 15 14.87 6.68 14.98
C GLY A 15 13.46 6.34 14.49
N CYS A 16 12.89 5.20 14.85
CA CYS A 16 11.70 4.65 14.18
C CYS A 16 10.44 4.68 15.06
N GLN A 17 9.45 5.51 14.72
CA GLN A 17 8.07 5.24 15.17
C GLN A 17 7.52 4.22 14.20
N ARG A 18 7.09 3.08 14.74
CA ARG A 18 6.41 2.05 13.97
C ARG A 18 5.08 2.60 13.48
N MET A 19 4.82 2.54 12.17
CA MET A 19 3.47 2.78 11.68
C MET A 19 2.58 1.62 12.14
N ARG A 20 1.44 1.93 12.74
CA ARG A 20 0.40 0.92 12.93
C ARG A 20 -0.29 0.75 11.58
N ALA A 21 0.20 -0.18 10.76
CA ALA A 21 -0.46 -0.53 9.50
C ALA A 21 -1.85 -1.11 9.81
N ALA A 22 -2.87 -0.27 9.85
CA ALA A 22 -4.25 -0.72 9.82
C ALA A 22 -4.54 -1.20 8.40
N PRO A 23 -4.88 -2.48 8.17
CA PRO A 23 -5.20 -2.96 6.84
C PRO A 23 -6.56 -2.39 6.43
N VAL A 24 -6.59 -1.38 5.54
CA VAL A 24 -7.84 -0.85 5.01
C VAL A 24 -7.78 -0.54 3.51
N VAL A 25 -8.90 -0.82 2.84
CA VAL A 25 -9.04 -0.97 1.39
C VAL A 25 -10.11 0.02 0.91
N GLY A 26 -9.75 1.11 0.22
CA GLY A 26 -10.73 2.03 -0.39
C GLY A 26 -10.41 3.52 -0.28
N GLY A 27 -9.26 3.89 0.29
CA GLY A 27 -9.06 5.24 0.82
C GLY A 27 -9.79 5.37 2.16
N VAL A 28 -9.08 5.68 3.23
CA VAL A 28 -9.69 5.99 4.53
C VAL A 28 -9.07 7.22 5.14
N PRO A 29 -9.76 7.90 6.08
CA PRO A 29 -9.14 8.91 6.91
C PRO A 29 -7.87 8.34 7.55
N ALA A 30 -6.74 8.96 7.25
CA ALA A 30 -5.46 8.58 7.84
C ALA A 30 -5.28 9.23 9.21
N ASN A 31 -4.41 8.65 10.02
CA ASN A 31 -3.86 9.32 11.18
C ASN A 31 -2.54 9.98 10.79
N VAL A 32 -2.48 11.30 10.88
CA VAL A 32 -1.29 12.11 10.57
C VAL A 32 -0.05 11.67 11.37
N ASN A 33 -0.25 11.01 12.51
CA ASN A 33 0.86 10.50 13.32
C ASN A 33 1.60 9.32 12.69
N ASP A 34 0.95 8.61 11.77
CA ASP A 34 1.57 7.54 10.99
C ASP A 34 2.34 8.11 9.78
N TRP A 35 2.04 9.34 9.35
CA TRP A 35 2.61 9.99 8.16
C TRP A 35 3.70 11.00 8.46
N ARG A 36 4.85 10.48 8.90
CA ARG A 36 6.06 11.29 9.11
C ARG A 36 6.50 11.98 7.83
N GLY A 37 6.92 13.24 7.98
CA GLY A 37 7.43 14.04 6.88
C GLY A 37 6.41 14.40 5.79
N LEU A 38 5.14 13.97 5.86
CA LEU A 38 4.14 14.36 4.86
C LEU A 38 3.89 15.88 4.92
N VAL A 39 3.92 16.51 3.75
CA VAL A 39 3.74 17.95 3.56
C VAL A 39 2.74 18.17 2.43
N ALA A 40 1.86 19.14 2.59
CA ALA A 40 0.99 19.62 1.52
C ALA A 40 1.52 20.96 0.98
N LEU A 41 1.53 21.11 -0.33
CA LEU A 41 1.92 22.35 -1.01
C LEU A 41 0.67 23.12 -1.40
N ARG A 42 0.65 24.41 -1.05
CA ARG A 42 -0.41 25.33 -1.44
C ARG A 42 0.15 26.58 -2.10
N VAL A 43 -0.65 27.15 -3.00
CA VAL A 43 -0.48 28.52 -3.46
C VAL A 43 -1.45 29.41 -2.69
N SER A 44 -1.04 30.62 -2.36
CA SER A 44 -1.89 31.60 -1.66
C SER A 44 -1.95 32.93 -2.40
N ARG A 45 -3.12 33.56 -2.37
CA ARG A 45 -3.38 34.88 -2.94
C ARG A 45 -4.40 35.59 -2.07
N ARG A 46 -4.07 36.76 -1.55
CA ARG A 46 -4.94 37.54 -0.64
C ARG A 46 -5.50 36.67 0.51
N SER A 47 -6.81 36.39 0.50
CA SER A 47 -7.51 35.60 1.52
C SER A 47 -7.92 34.21 1.01
N GLU A 48 -7.29 33.74 -0.07
CA GLU A 48 -7.55 32.44 -0.68
C GLU A 48 -6.26 31.61 -0.76
N SER A 49 -6.41 30.29 -0.65
CA SER A 49 -5.34 29.33 -0.91
C SER A 49 -5.87 28.07 -1.56
N ARG A 50 -5.00 27.43 -2.35
CA ARG A 50 -5.30 26.17 -3.04
C ARG A 50 -4.17 25.20 -2.85
N TYR A 51 -4.48 24.06 -2.24
CA TYR A 51 -3.59 22.92 -2.14
C TYR A 51 -3.57 22.19 -3.49
N PHE A 52 -2.38 21.94 -4.03
CA PHE A 52 -2.25 21.47 -5.41
C PHE A 52 -1.35 20.25 -5.56
N CYS A 53 -0.44 20.01 -4.63
CA CYS A 53 0.46 18.87 -4.61
C CYS A 53 0.84 18.49 -3.17
N GLY A 54 1.38 17.28 -2.99
CA GLY A 54 2.12 16.86 -1.82
C GLY A 54 3.63 17.07 -1.95
N ALA A 55 4.32 16.87 -0.84
CA ALA A 55 5.77 16.79 -0.74
C ALA A 55 6.15 15.95 0.49
N THR A 56 7.44 15.67 0.63
CA THR A 56 7.98 14.97 1.80
C THR A 56 9.13 15.76 2.40
N TYR A 57 9.06 16.06 3.69
CA TYR A 57 10.18 16.59 4.45
C TYR A 57 11.22 15.49 4.69
N ILE A 58 12.42 15.69 4.14
CA ILE A 58 13.53 14.74 4.19
C ILE A 58 14.68 15.21 5.09
N GLY A 59 14.48 16.30 5.83
CA GLY A 59 15.46 16.86 6.77
C GLY A 59 16.18 18.09 6.21
N ASN A 60 16.99 18.74 7.05
CA ASN A 60 17.82 19.90 6.67
C ASN A 60 17.06 20.95 5.82
N ASN A 61 15.85 21.33 6.27
CA ASN A 61 14.98 22.30 5.61
C ASN A 61 14.67 21.97 4.13
N THR A 62 14.60 20.68 3.80
CA THR A 62 14.50 20.18 2.43
C THR A 62 13.23 19.36 2.24
N LEU A 63 12.51 19.64 1.15
CA LEU A 63 11.37 18.84 0.70
C LEU A 63 11.71 18.12 -0.60
N LEU A 64 11.16 16.92 -0.73
CA LEU A 64 11.13 16.15 -1.96
C LEU A 64 9.72 16.19 -2.56
N THR A 65 9.60 16.47 -3.84
CA THR A 65 8.32 16.50 -4.57
C THR A 65 8.52 16.15 -6.05
N ALA A 66 7.45 16.17 -6.85
CA ALA A 66 7.50 15.96 -8.28
C ALA A 66 7.91 17.24 -9.03
N ALA A 67 8.62 17.10 -10.15
CA ALA A 67 9.02 18.24 -10.98
C ALA A 67 7.80 18.96 -11.57
N HIS A 68 6.80 18.22 -12.04
CA HIS A 68 5.60 18.80 -12.66
C HIS A 68 4.79 19.69 -11.69
N CYS A 69 4.93 19.48 -10.39
CA CYS A 69 4.30 20.34 -9.37
C CYS A 69 4.93 21.74 -9.35
N VAL A 70 6.22 21.85 -9.69
CA VAL A 70 7.03 23.03 -9.35
C VAL A 70 7.80 23.64 -10.52
N GLU A 71 7.78 23.03 -11.70
CA GLU A 71 8.52 23.48 -12.90
C GLU A 71 8.15 24.92 -13.35
N LYS A 72 6.93 25.37 -13.04
CA LYS A 72 6.43 26.70 -13.45
C LYS A 72 6.63 27.76 -12.38
N LEU A 73 7.19 27.39 -11.24
CA LEU A 73 7.41 28.31 -10.14
C LEU A 73 8.58 29.24 -10.45
N LYS A 74 8.46 30.51 -10.04
CA LYS A 74 9.47 31.54 -10.26
C LYS A 74 9.90 32.14 -8.94
N ARG A 75 11.19 32.42 -8.81
CA ARG A 75 11.72 33.18 -7.66
C ARG A 75 11.21 34.62 -7.73
N ASP A 76 10.73 35.13 -6.60
CA ASP A 76 10.36 36.54 -6.47
C ASP A 76 11.55 37.40 -5.99
N GLU A 77 11.39 38.72 -6.05
CA GLU A 77 12.42 39.69 -5.64
C GLU A 77 12.66 39.67 -4.13
N GLN A 78 11.71 39.16 -3.34
CA GLN A 78 11.77 39.07 -1.87
C GLN A 78 12.39 37.75 -1.39
N GLY A 79 12.89 36.91 -2.30
CA GLY A 79 13.57 35.66 -1.99
C GLY A 79 12.64 34.45 -1.76
N GLY A 80 11.35 34.61 -1.99
CA GLY A 80 10.35 33.55 -2.05
C GLY A 80 10.15 33.00 -3.45
N VAL A 81 9.09 32.21 -3.60
CA VAL A 81 8.72 31.55 -4.85
C VAL A 81 7.23 31.76 -5.08
N THR A 82 6.87 32.08 -6.33
CA THR A 82 5.50 32.38 -6.76
C THR A 82 5.10 31.55 -7.97
N LEU A 83 3.80 31.46 -8.19
CA LEU A 83 3.19 30.94 -9.42
C LEU A 83 2.39 32.06 -10.06
N GLN A 84 2.37 32.15 -11.39
CA GLN A 84 1.62 33.19 -12.09
C GLN A 84 0.15 33.27 -11.58
N GLY A 85 -0.25 34.45 -11.13
CA GLY A 85 -1.58 34.70 -10.58
C GLY A 85 -1.72 34.44 -9.07
N TRP A 86 -0.65 34.03 -8.38
CA TRP A 86 -0.60 33.76 -6.94
C TRP A 86 0.52 34.57 -6.27
N ASP A 87 0.31 34.94 -5.00
CA ASP A 87 1.21 35.82 -4.24
C ASP A 87 2.35 35.02 -3.56
N SER A 88 2.13 33.75 -3.23
CA SER A 88 3.15 32.89 -2.61
C SER A 88 2.92 31.40 -2.89
N VAL A 89 3.99 30.61 -2.76
CA VAL A 89 3.97 29.15 -2.62
C VAL A 89 4.43 28.77 -1.22
N GLU A 90 3.64 27.95 -0.56
CA GLU A 90 3.78 27.61 0.85
C GLU A 90 3.74 26.11 1.05
N ALA A 91 4.52 25.64 2.02
CA ALA A 91 4.48 24.27 2.50
C ALA A 91 3.77 24.23 3.85
N VAL A 92 2.84 23.30 3.96
CA VAL A 92 1.99 23.08 5.12
C VAL A 92 2.28 21.68 5.67
N PRO A 93 2.68 21.53 6.94
CA PRO A 93 2.86 20.22 7.54
C PRO A 93 1.52 19.49 7.55
N ALA A 94 1.54 18.18 7.32
CA ALA A 94 0.31 17.39 7.34
C ALA A 94 -0.43 17.51 8.69
N ALA A 95 -1.76 17.48 8.61
CA ALA A 95 -2.72 17.42 9.70
C ALA A 95 -3.85 16.45 9.36
N ASP A 96 -4.51 15.83 10.34
CA ASP A 96 -5.68 14.98 10.07
C ASP A 96 -6.77 15.76 9.31
N ASP A 97 -6.85 17.07 9.57
CA ASP A 97 -7.86 17.98 9.06
C ASP A 97 -7.23 19.35 8.75
N LEU A 98 -7.25 19.74 7.47
CA LEU A 98 -6.67 21.00 7.04
C LEU A 98 -7.38 22.24 7.59
N SER A 99 -8.62 22.12 8.11
CA SER A 99 -9.27 23.27 8.78
C SER A 99 -8.67 23.61 10.14
N LYS A 100 -7.77 22.77 10.65
CA LYS A 100 -7.10 22.96 11.95
C LYS A 100 -5.66 23.48 11.80
N ILE A 101 -5.25 23.84 10.58
CA ILE A 101 -3.92 24.40 10.33
C ILE A 101 -3.77 25.75 11.03
N SER A 102 -2.67 25.89 11.76
CA SER A 102 -2.19 27.14 12.34
C SER A 102 -1.19 27.81 11.40
N SER A 103 -1.23 29.14 11.32
CA SER A 103 -0.26 29.93 10.55
C SER A 103 1.19 29.73 11.00
N GLN A 104 1.42 29.31 12.25
CA GLN A 104 2.76 29.02 12.78
C GLN A 104 3.43 27.78 12.14
N GLY A 105 2.64 26.88 11.55
CA GLY A 105 3.16 25.68 10.88
C GLY A 105 3.48 25.90 9.40
N VAL A 106 2.92 26.95 8.79
CA VAL A 106 3.04 27.22 7.37
C VAL A 106 4.36 27.95 7.08
N VAL A 107 5.13 27.44 6.12
CA VAL A 107 6.43 28.03 5.75
C VAL A 107 6.49 28.32 4.26
N ARG A 108 7.22 29.38 3.89
CA ARG A 108 7.45 29.71 2.48
C ARG A 108 8.52 28.83 1.86
N ILE A 109 8.34 28.52 0.58
CA ILE A 109 9.40 27.95 -0.26
C ILE A 109 10.39 29.05 -0.63
N THR A 110 11.68 28.80 -0.42
CA THR A 110 12.77 29.75 -0.69
C THR A 110 13.60 29.36 -1.91
N ASN A 111 13.60 28.09 -2.29
CA ASN A 111 14.31 27.63 -3.48
C ASN A 111 13.65 26.41 -4.12
N VAL A 112 13.79 26.29 -5.43
CA VAL A 112 13.28 25.17 -6.24
C VAL A 112 14.43 24.63 -7.10
N LEU A 113 14.70 23.34 -6.99
CA LEU A 113 15.70 22.62 -7.76
C LEU A 113 14.99 21.49 -8.52
N VAL A 114 14.62 21.75 -9.76
CA VAL A 114 14.07 20.71 -10.66
C VAL A 114 15.21 19.85 -11.18
N HIS A 115 14.99 18.53 -11.28
CA HIS A 115 15.99 17.62 -11.83
C HIS A 115 16.39 18.05 -13.26
N PRO A 116 17.70 18.12 -13.60
CA PRO A 116 18.16 18.65 -14.89
C PRO A 116 17.72 17.81 -16.10
N GLY A 117 17.42 16.52 -15.89
CA GLY A 117 16.86 15.65 -16.91
C GLY A 117 15.35 15.83 -17.16
N TRP A 118 14.66 16.67 -16.38
CA TRP A 118 13.23 16.95 -16.59
C TRP A 118 13.02 17.77 -17.87
N ASN A 119 12.09 17.34 -18.73
CA ASN A 119 11.81 17.99 -20.01
C ASN A 119 10.36 18.49 -20.15
N GLY A 120 9.64 18.63 -19.03
CA GLY A 120 8.22 19.00 -19.02
C GLY A 120 7.24 17.85 -19.30
N ARG A 121 7.74 16.61 -19.40
CA ARG A 121 6.91 15.42 -19.65
C ARG A 121 7.14 14.37 -18.58
N VAL A 122 6.07 13.96 -17.92
CA VAL A 122 6.08 12.90 -16.89
C VAL A 122 6.64 11.56 -17.42
N GLN A 123 6.48 11.30 -18.72
CA GLN A 123 7.01 10.11 -19.39
C GLN A 123 8.54 10.12 -19.54
N SER A 124 9.23 11.23 -19.26
CA SER A 124 10.69 11.31 -19.29
C SER A 124 11.35 10.52 -18.16
N GLY A 125 10.60 10.17 -17.10
CA GLY A 125 11.12 9.48 -15.92
C GLY A 125 11.73 10.39 -14.87
N ASN A 126 12.10 11.63 -15.22
CA ASN A 126 12.80 12.58 -14.35
C ASN A 126 11.85 13.50 -13.56
N ASP A 127 10.69 13.00 -13.16
CA ASP A 127 9.66 13.79 -12.45
C ASP A 127 9.97 13.91 -10.95
N ILE A 128 11.01 14.68 -10.64
CA ILE A 128 11.51 14.87 -9.28
C ILE A 128 12.10 16.28 -9.12
N ALA A 129 11.82 16.89 -7.97
CA ALA A 129 12.35 18.18 -7.60
C ALA A 129 12.60 18.27 -6.09
N VAL A 130 13.52 19.16 -5.72
CA VAL A 130 13.84 19.49 -4.34
C VAL A 130 13.44 20.93 -4.05
N LEU A 131 12.79 21.14 -2.90
CA LEU A 131 12.44 22.46 -2.40
C LEU A 131 13.23 22.77 -1.13
N LYS A 132 13.66 24.02 -0.97
CA LYS A 132 14.17 24.53 0.31
C LYS A 132 13.10 25.38 0.98
N VAL A 133 12.97 25.21 2.29
CA VAL A 133 12.02 25.95 3.13
C VAL A 133 12.75 26.77 4.20
N ALA A 134 12.10 27.83 4.69
CA ALA A 134 12.61 28.58 5.83
C ALA A 134 12.32 27.81 7.13
N ALA A 135 13.38 27.36 7.82
CA ALA A 135 13.43 26.82 9.20
C ALA A 135 12.11 26.19 9.73
N PRO A 136 11.80 24.93 9.37
CA PRO A 136 10.60 24.22 9.80
C PRO A 136 10.79 23.63 11.22
N SER A 137 11.08 24.46 12.22
CA SER A 137 11.42 24.01 13.58
C SER A 137 10.27 23.26 14.29
N THR A 138 9.04 23.42 13.81
CA THR A 138 7.82 22.80 14.34
C THR A 138 7.40 21.53 13.61
N TRP A 139 8.09 21.17 12.52
CA TRP A 139 7.68 20.05 11.70
C TRP A 139 8.10 18.70 12.29
N ARG A 140 7.34 17.67 11.92
CA ARG A 140 7.60 16.28 12.32
C ARG A 140 8.99 15.81 11.85
N LYS A 141 9.44 14.68 12.40
CA LYS A 141 10.69 14.03 11.99
C LYS A 141 10.71 13.75 10.48
N PRO A 142 11.88 13.88 9.82
CA PRO A 142 12.01 13.59 8.40
C PRO A 142 11.70 12.13 8.08
N LEU A 143 11.18 11.88 6.87
CA LEU A 143 10.94 10.54 6.37
C LEU A 143 12.20 10.02 5.67
N PRO A 144 12.77 8.87 6.08
CA PRO A 144 13.92 8.29 5.40
C PRO A 144 13.59 7.92 3.95
N LEU A 145 14.59 8.07 3.07
CA LEU A 145 14.49 7.66 1.67
C LEU A 145 15.04 6.25 1.49
N SER A 146 14.43 5.47 0.58
CA SER A 146 14.96 4.17 0.19
C SER A 146 16.21 4.32 -0.67
N SER A 147 17.28 3.60 -0.33
CA SER A 147 18.40 3.32 -1.24
C SER A 147 18.38 1.95 -1.85
N THR A 148 17.49 1.09 -1.38
CA THR A 148 17.35 -0.25 -1.90
C THR A 148 16.71 -0.15 -3.29
N PRO A 149 17.37 -0.66 -4.35
CA PRO A 149 16.71 -0.83 -5.63
C PRO A 149 15.44 -1.65 -5.40
N LEU A 150 14.29 -1.16 -5.86
CA LEU A 150 13.07 -1.94 -5.72
C LEU A 150 13.19 -3.15 -6.63
N ASN A 151 13.27 -4.33 -6.04
CA ASN A 151 13.23 -5.60 -6.77
C ASN A 151 11.87 -5.75 -7.44
N ASP A 152 11.79 -6.49 -8.54
CA ASP A 152 10.55 -6.83 -9.28
C ASP A 152 9.56 -7.74 -8.49
N THR A 153 9.67 -7.74 -7.16
CA THR A 153 8.77 -8.43 -6.23
C THR A 153 7.60 -7.53 -5.87
N VAL A 154 6.39 -8.10 -5.85
CA VAL A 154 5.20 -7.40 -5.37
C VAL A 154 5.29 -7.22 -3.85
N TYR A 155 5.15 -5.98 -3.39
CA TYR A 155 5.01 -5.65 -1.97
C TYR A 155 3.99 -4.53 -1.77
N ARG A 156 3.54 -4.34 -0.54
CA ARG A 156 2.52 -3.34 -0.21
C ARG A 156 3.21 -2.02 0.11
N ALA A 157 2.67 -0.95 -0.45
CA ALA A 157 3.06 0.41 -0.13
C ALA A 157 1.82 1.21 0.25
N LEU A 158 2.02 2.27 1.03
CA LEU A 158 0.99 3.20 1.43
C LEU A 158 1.22 4.52 0.68
N VAL A 159 0.14 5.16 0.24
CA VAL A 159 0.15 6.56 -0.20
C VAL A 159 -0.86 7.34 0.64
N ALA A 160 -0.56 8.61 0.92
CA ALA A 160 -1.48 9.51 1.60
C ALA A 160 -1.38 10.92 1.07
N GLY A 161 -2.47 11.66 1.23
CA GLY A 161 -2.58 13.05 0.82
C GLY A 161 -3.98 13.61 0.92
N TYR A 162 -4.18 14.74 0.26
CA TYR A 162 -5.39 15.56 0.28
C TYR A 162 -6.00 15.69 -1.12
N GLY A 163 -5.69 14.74 -2.00
CA GLY A 163 -6.19 14.68 -3.35
C GLY A 163 -7.68 14.39 -3.43
N LEU A 164 -8.20 14.39 -4.65
CA LEU A 164 -9.58 14.06 -4.92
C LEU A 164 -9.89 12.61 -4.50
N LEU A 165 -11.06 12.41 -3.93
CA LEU A 165 -11.51 11.08 -3.50
C LEU A 165 -12.04 10.21 -4.64
N GLN A 166 -12.23 10.81 -5.82
CA GLN A 166 -12.77 10.20 -7.02
C GLN A 166 -12.09 10.78 -8.25
N ASP A 167 -12.15 10.05 -9.36
CA ASP A 167 -11.62 10.51 -10.65
C ASP A 167 -12.33 11.81 -11.08
N PRO A 168 -11.62 12.85 -11.55
CA PRO A 168 -12.21 14.14 -11.95
C PRO A 168 -13.37 14.04 -12.94
N ILE A 169 -13.42 13.00 -13.78
CA ILE A 169 -14.52 12.79 -14.73
C ILE A 169 -15.83 12.40 -14.01
N ALA A 170 -15.77 12.01 -12.74
CA ALA A 170 -16.91 11.63 -11.92
C ALA A 170 -17.56 12.82 -11.16
N ASN A 171 -17.43 14.06 -11.64
CA ASN A 171 -17.95 15.28 -10.99
C ASN A 171 -17.40 15.53 -9.58
N SER A 172 -16.11 15.27 -9.37
CA SER A 172 -15.46 15.48 -8.08
C SER A 172 -15.13 16.95 -7.85
N GLU A 173 -15.71 17.56 -6.82
CA GLU A 173 -15.44 18.95 -6.46
C GLU A 173 -14.39 19.05 -5.35
N SER A 174 -13.60 20.12 -5.40
CA SER A 174 -12.72 20.48 -4.30
C SER A 174 -13.54 20.92 -3.08
N GLN A 175 -13.12 20.51 -1.89
CA GLN A 175 -13.69 20.97 -0.64
C GLN A 175 -13.05 22.29 -0.24
N THR A 176 -13.86 23.20 0.32
CA THR A 176 -13.38 24.50 0.82
C THR A 176 -13.60 24.62 2.32
N TRP A 177 -12.70 25.32 3.01
CA TRP A 177 -12.80 25.62 4.43
C TRP A 177 -12.04 26.90 4.76
N THR A 178 -12.16 27.41 5.99
CA THR A 178 -11.32 28.48 6.49
C THR A 178 -10.34 27.92 7.53
N SER A 179 -9.05 28.17 7.32
CA SER A 179 -7.97 27.89 8.27
C SER A 179 -7.04 29.10 8.30
N ASP A 180 -6.25 29.31 9.36
CA ASP A 180 -5.20 30.34 9.37
C ASP A 180 -5.59 31.77 8.90
N GLY A 181 -6.87 32.12 8.94
CA GLY A 181 -7.43 33.39 8.44
C GLY A 181 -7.67 33.46 6.91
N ILE A 182 -7.55 32.34 6.20
CA ILE A 182 -7.58 32.22 4.73
C ILE A 182 -8.57 31.12 4.32
N VAL A 183 -9.31 31.33 3.23
CA VAL A 183 -10.15 30.29 2.63
C VAL A 183 -9.28 29.32 1.84
N GLY A 184 -9.18 28.07 2.29
CA GLY A 184 -8.45 26.99 1.64
C GLY A 184 -9.33 26.11 0.76
N SER A 185 -8.72 25.49 -0.26
CA SER A 185 -9.35 24.48 -1.11
C SER A 185 -8.41 23.31 -1.41
N ALA A 186 -8.92 22.08 -1.37
CA ALA A 186 -8.22 20.84 -1.74
C ALA A 186 -9.21 19.78 -2.25
N GLY A 187 -8.71 18.68 -2.81
CA GLY A 187 -9.58 17.56 -3.19
C GLY A 187 -10.27 16.92 -1.99
N SER A 188 -9.55 16.78 -0.88
CA SER A 188 -10.07 16.38 0.42
C SER A 188 -9.55 17.30 1.50
N ARG A 189 -10.43 17.75 2.40
CA ARG A 189 -10.01 18.48 3.62
C ARG A 189 -9.36 17.56 4.65
N LEU A 190 -9.79 16.30 4.69
CA LEU A 190 -9.28 15.29 5.61
C LEU A 190 -8.15 14.50 4.95
N LEU A 191 -7.08 14.24 5.71
CA LEU A 191 -5.99 13.41 5.24
C LEU A 191 -6.52 12.00 4.93
N GLN A 192 -6.24 11.51 3.72
CA GLN A 192 -6.58 10.14 3.32
C GLN A 192 -5.32 9.31 3.17
N GLU A 193 -5.46 8.01 3.39
CA GLU A 193 -4.44 7.02 3.04
C GLU A 193 -5.04 5.84 2.31
N VAL A 194 -4.23 5.20 1.48
CA VAL A 194 -4.58 3.94 0.84
C VAL A 194 -3.37 3.04 0.65
N GLN A 195 -3.60 1.74 0.84
CA GLN A 195 -2.60 0.72 0.51
C GLN A 195 -2.74 0.26 -0.94
N LEU A 196 -1.61 0.23 -1.65
CA LEU A 196 -1.49 -0.18 -3.03
C LEU A 196 -0.40 -1.26 -3.17
N PRO A 197 -0.59 -2.28 -4.03
CA PRO A 197 0.48 -3.20 -4.37
C PRO A 197 1.42 -2.52 -5.38
N VAL A 198 2.73 -2.57 -5.10
CA VAL A 198 3.77 -2.25 -6.09
C VAL A 198 3.87 -3.42 -7.06
N LEU A 199 3.89 -3.14 -8.36
CA LEU A 199 3.83 -4.16 -9.41
C LEU A 199 5.20 -4.33 -10.09
N PRO A 200 5.45 -5.50 -10.72
CA PRO A 200 6.66 -5.73 -11.50
C PRO A 200 6.75 -4.76 -12.68
N THR A 201 7.98 -4.41 -13.05
CA THR A 201 8.29 -3.51 -14.15
C THR A 201 7.64 -3.94 -15.48
N SER A 202 7.54 -5.25 -15.73
CA SER A 202 6.88 -5.81 -16.91
C SER A 202 5.39 -5.48 -16.97
N THR A 203 4.68 -5.59 -15.85
CA THR A 203 3.26 -5.22 -15.74
C THR A 203 3.06 -3.74 -16.02
N CYS A 204 3.91 -2.89 -15.45
CA CYS A 204 3.87 -1.44 -15.67
C CYS A 204 4.09 -1.10 -17.15
N SER A 205 5.07 -1.72 -17.79
CA SER A 205 5.43 -1.49 -19.19
C SER A 205 4.29 -1.85 -20.15
N LEU A 206 3.54 -2.92 -19.87
CA LEU A 206 2.38 -3.31 -20.67
C LEU A 206 1.22 -2.33 -20.57
N SER A 207 1.05 -1.69 -19.41
CA SER A 207 -0.02 -0.71 -19.21
C SER A 207 0.24 0.63 -19.91
N GLN A 208 1.52 0.98 -20.14
CA GLN A 208 1.93 2.29 -20.65
C GLN A 208 3.18 2.22 -21.54
N GLU A 209 3.00 2.45 -22.85
CA GLU A 209 4.07 2.38 -23.87
C GLU A 209 5.29 3.28 -23.60
N SER A 210 5.10 4.41 -22.90
CA SER A 210 6.19 5.36 -22.61
C SER A 210 6.79 5.19 -21.21
N PHE A 211 6.47 4.11 -20.50
CA PHE A 211 7.01 3.82 -19.18
C PHE A 211 8.53 3.62 -19.20
N ARG A 212 9.21 4.07 -18.15
CA ARG A 212 10.67 4.01 -17.98
C ARG A 212 11.01 3.28 -16.68
N GLY A 213 11.16 1.96 -16.74
CA GLY A 213 11.31 1.12 -15.55
C GLY A 213 12.56 1.38 -14.69
N ASP A 214 13.57 2.02 -15.27
CA ASP A 214 14.81 2.46 -14.62
C ASP A 214 14.59 3.60 -13.62
N SER A 215 13.66 4.50 -13.92
CA SER A 215 13.38 5.73 -13.16
C SER A 215 11.94 5.78 -12.61
N GLN A 216 11.09 4.84 -13.02
CA GLN A 216 9.69 4.76 -12.65
C GLN A 216 9.32 3.36 -12.18
N PHE A 217 8.20 3.28 -11.45
CA PHE A 217 7.50 2.06 -11.14
C PHE A 217 6.00 2.34 -11.01
N CYS A 218 5.18 1.31 -10.92
CA CYS A 218 3.74 1.48 -10.79
C CYS A 218 3.19 0.75 -9.57
N ALA A 219 2.08 1.28 -9.05
CA ALA A 219 1.32 0.65 -7.99
C ALA A 219 -0.17 0.81 -8.27
N GLY A 220 -0.96 -0.19 -7.88
CA GLY A 220 -2.40 -0.17 -8.08
C GLY A 220 -3.01 -1.55 -8.28
N TYR A 221 -4.31 -1.63 -8.13
CA TYR A 221 -5.06 -2.85 -8.36
C TYR A 221 -5.52 -2.92 -9.82
N GLU A 222 -5.46 -4.11 -10.42
CA GLU A 222 -5.94 -4.31 -11.79
C GLU A 222 -7.42 -3.93 -11.96
N ASP A 223 -8.23 -4.17 -10.93
CA ASP A 223 -9.64 -3.80 -10.88
C ASP A 223 -9.88 -2.31 -10.59
N GLY A 224 -8.82 -1.52 -10.42
CA GLY A 224 -8.90 -0.13 -10.02
C GLY A 224 -9.52 0.05 -8.62
N GLY A 225 -10.36 1.06 -8.48
CA GLY A 225 -11.09 1.41 -7.25
C GLY A 225 -10.28 2.14 -6.19
N LYS A 226 -8.94 2.01 -6.20
CA LYS A 226 -8.04 2.68 -5.27
C LYS A 226 -6.83 3.23 -5.98
N ASP A 227 -6.47 4.46 -5.66
CA ASP A 227 -5.33 5.13 -6.28
C ASP A 227 -4.95 6.38 -5.50
N ALA A 228 -3.78 6.93 -5.79
CA ALA A 228 -3.53 8.34 -5.56
C ALA A 228 -4.26 9.16 -6.64
N CYS A 229 -4.69 10.37 -6.33
CA CYS A 229 -5.41 11.20 -7.29
C CYS A 229 -4.92 12.64 -7.35
N THR A 230 -5.62 13.46 -8.14
CA THR A 230 -5.28 14.87 -8.35
C THR A 230 -5.19 15.58 -7.00
N GLY A 231 -4.04 16.20 -6.71
CA GLY A 231 -3.72 16.82 -5.43
C GLY A 231 -2.76 16.01 -4.56
N ASP A 232 -2.63 14.69 -4.79
CA ASP A 232 -1.63 13.84 -4.13
C ASP A 232 -0.27 13.86 -4.84
N SER A 233 -0.22 14.34 -6.10
CA SER A 233 0.99 14.52 -6.90
C SER A 233 2.14 15.12 -6.09
N GLY A 234 3.34 14.54 -6.20
CA GLY A 234 4.51 14.96 -5.42
C GLY A 234 4.56 14.42 -3.99
N GLY A 235 3.47 13.84 -3.48
CA GLY A 235 3.42 13.17 -2.19
C GLY A 235 4.17 11.83 -2.17
N PRO A 236 4.38 11.25 -0.97
CA PRO A 236 5.15 10.03 -0.80
C PRO A 236 4.34 8.77 -1.12
N LEU A 237 5.01 7.80 -1.76
CA LEU A 237 4.66 6.39 -1.64
C LEU A 237 5.66 5.73 -0.68
N VAL A 238 5.14 5.12 0.38
CA VAL A 238 5.89 4.65 1.55
C VAL A 238 5.81 3.14 1.66
N ALA A 239 6.97 2.50 1.81
CA ALA A 239 7.06 1.11 2.20
C ALA A 239 7.39 1.00 3.70
N ILE A 240 7.08 -0.16 4.27
CA ILE A 240 7.37 -0.49 5.66
C ILE A 240 8.37 -1.64 5.67
N ASP A 241 9.48 -1.50 6.40
CA ASP A 241 10.46 -2.56 6.57
C ASP A 241 9.96 -3.65 7.54
N SER A 242 10.71 -4.75 7.65
CA SER A 242 10.40 -5.86 8.56
C SER A 242 10.36 -5.47 10.05
N MET A 243 10.86 -4.29 10.43
CA MET A 243 10.85 -3.78 11.80
C MET A 243 9.69 -2.80 12.04
N GLY A 244 8.85 -2.54 11.02
CA GLY A 244 7.72 -1.62 11.08
C GLY A 244 8.09 -0.17 10.76
N CYS A 245 9.28 0.09 10.23
CA CYS A 245 9.77 1.44 9.97
C CYS A 245 9.40 1.93 8.57
N PRO A 246 8.78 3.12 8.46
CA PRO A 246 8.40 3.66 7.18
C PRO A 246 9.57 4.34 6.48
N TYR A 247 9.63 4.16 5.16
CA TYR A 247 10.55 4.87 4.30
C TYR A 247 9.94 5.12 2.92
N GLN A 248 10.31 6.25 2.32
CA GLN A 248 9.79 6.65 1.02
C GLN A 248 10.50 5.89 -0.09
N ILE A 249 9.73 5.22 -0.93
CA ILE A 249 10.22 4.48 -2.11
C ILE A 249 9.90 5.21 -3.41
N GLY A 250 8.88 6.06 -3.41
CA GLY A 250 8.44 6.76 -4.61
C GLY A 250 7.78 8.10 -4.34
N ILE A 251 7.60 8.82 -5.44
CA ILE A 251 6.91 10.10 -5.50
C ILE A 251 5.72 9.94 -6.44
N VAL A 252 4.51 10.33 -6.00
CA VAL A 252 3.30 10.30 -6.85
C VAL A 252 3.56 11.18 -8.08
N SER A 253 3.48 10.62 -9.29
CA SER A 253 3.81 11.34 -10.53
C SER A 253 2.58 11.52 -11.42
N TYR A 254 2.06 10.45 -12.02
CA TYR A 254 0.91 10.54 -12.93
C TYR A 254 0.15 9.22 -13.07
N GLY A 255 -1.01 9.25 -13.71
CA GLY A 255 -1.83 8.08 -14.00
C GLY A 255 -2.82 8.36 -15.13
N ARG A 256 -3.43 7.30 -15.68
CA ARG A 256 -4.54 7.42 -16.64
C ARG A 256 -5.86 7.44 -15.88
N GLY A 257 -6.20 8.60 -15.34
CA GLY A 257 -7.29 8.73 -14.36
C GLY A 257 -6.89 8.16 -12.99
N CYS A 258 -7.82 8.21 -12.04
CA CYS A 258 -7.62 7.69 -10.68
C CYS A 258 -8.50 6.47 -10.45
N GLY A 259 -7.89 5.34 -10.09
CA GLY A 259 -8.64 4.14 -9.69
C GLY A 259 -9.47 3.54 -10.81
N ARG A 260 -9.06 3.74 -12.08
CA ARG A 260 -9.70 3.07 -13.21
C ARG A 260 -9.18 1.64 -13.33
N LYS A 261 -10.01 0.78 -13.93
CA LYS A 261 -9.61 -0.59 -14.25
C LYS A 261 -8.47 -0.60 -15.27
N GLN A 262 -7.55 -1.55 -15.10
CA GLN A 262 -6.43 -1.82 -16.01
C GLN A 262 -5.47 -0.62 -16.20
N THR A 263 -5.53 0.35 -15.30
CA THR A 263 -4.55 1.43 -15.23
C THR A 263 -3.94 1.44 -13.84
N TYR A 264 -2.68 1.87 -13.76
CA TYR A 264 -1.92 1.92 -12.52
C TYR A 264 -1.34 3.33 -12.35
N GLY A 265 -1.24 3.77 -11.10
CA GLY A 265 -0.50 4.99 -10.77
C GLY A 265 1.00 4.78 -11.03
N ILE A 266 1.63 5.76 -11.65
CA ILE A 266 3.07 5.78 -11.92
C ILE A 266 3.74 6.69 -10.89
N TYR A 267 4.84 6.17 -10.35
CA TYR A 267 5.63 6.79 -9.31
C TYR A 267 7.07 6.93 -9.76
N THR A 268 7.70 8.06 -9.43
CA THR A 268 9.14 8.25 -9.62
C THR A 268 9.90 7.39 -8.62
N ARG A 269 10.87 6.60 -9.08
CA ARG A 269 11.69 5.67 -8.28
C ARG A 269 12.80 6.41 -7.56
N ILE A 270 12.68 6.62 -6.25
CA ILE A 270 13.64 7.45 -5.49
C ILE A 270 15.07 6.91 -5.56
N SER A 271 15.24 5.58 -5.51
CA SER A 271 16.57 4.95 -5.57
C SER A 271 17.34 5.26 -6.86
N ALA A 272 16.65 5.57 -7.97
CA ALA A 272 17.29 5.98 -9.21
C ALA A 272 17.90 7.39 -9.15
N PHE A 273 17.43 8.22 -8.22
CA PHE A 273 17.82 9.64 -8.10
C PHE A 273 18.70 9.94 -6.89
N LEU A 274 19.08 8.93 -6.10
CA LEU A 274 19.98 9.13 -4.97
C LEU A 274 21.32 9.79 -5.34
N PRO A 275 22.00 9.43 -6.45
CA PRO A 275 23.23 10.12 -6.84
C PRO A 275 23.04 11.64 -7.02
N TRP A 276 21.93 12.04 -7.65
CA TRP A 276 21.58 13.45 -7.82
C TRP A 276 21.21 14.12 -6.48
N LEU A 277 20.44 13.44 -5.62
CA LEU A 277 20.08 13.94 -4.29
C LEU A 277 21.33 14.14 -3.41
N HIS A 278 22.27 13.20 -3.41
CA HIS A 278 23.55 13.32 -2.70
C HIS A 278 24.34 14.54 -3.18
N GLN A 279 24.41 14.75 -4.49
CA GLN A 279 25.12 15.87 -5.07
C GLN A 279 24.54 17.22 -4.65
N ILE A 280 23.21 17.39 -4.71
CA ILE A 280 22.58 18.70 -4.43
C ILE A 280 22.39 18.98 -2.93
N LEU A 281 22.35 17.94 -2.09
CA LEU A 281 22.17 18.08 -0.64
C LEU A 281 23.50 18.07 0.11
N ASN A 282 24.60 17.70 -0.56
CA ASN A 282 25.91 17.50 0.04
C ASN A 282 25.83 16.62 1.31
N ASP A 283 25.00 15.58 1.23
CA ASP A 283 24.67 14.70 2.34
C ASP A 283 24.67 13.25 1.85
N SER A 284 25.79 12.57 2.12
CA SER A 284 25.99 11.16 1.82
C SER A 284 25.29 10.22 2.82
N SER A 285 24.63 10.73 3.86
CA SER A 285 23.86 9.94 4.82
C SER A 285 22.41 9.67 4.37
N LEU A 286 21.95 10.37 3.32
CA LEU A 286 20.64 10.14 2.70
C LEU A 286 20.59 8.75 2.04
N GLY A 287 19.56 7.97 2.33
CA GLY A 287 19.42 6.64 1.76
C GLY A 287 20.36 5.62 2.39
N GLY A 288 20.40 5.53 3.73
CA GLY A 288 20.99 4.35 4.39
C GLY A 288 20.40 3.06 3.83
N VAL A 289 21.18 1.97 3.76
CA VAL A 289 20.67 0.67 3.30
C VAL A 289 19.55 0.23 4.24
N LEU A 290 18.32 0.27 3.76
CA LEU A 290 17.14 -0.13 4.53
C LEU A 290 16.79 -1.59 4.24
N PRO A 291 16.26 -2.34 5.23
CA PRO A 291 15.82 -3.69 5.00
C PRO A 291 14.80 -3.75 3.87
N PRO A 292 14.79 -4.81 3.06
CA PRO A 292 13.81 -4.95 1.99
C PRO A 292 12.38 -4.86 2.55
N PRO A 293 11.44 -4.30 1.76
CA PRO A 293 10.05 -4.20 2.18
C PRO A 293 9.48 -5.59 2.44
N GLU A 294 8.54 -5.69 3.38
CA GLU A 294 7.84 -6.95 3.62
C GLU A 294 7.12 -7.39 2.33
N ALA A 295 7.51 -8.53 1.77
CA ALA A 295 6.91 -9.06 0.55
C ALA A 295 5.42 -9.29 0.80
N ALA A 296 4.58 -8.59 0.04
CA ALA A 296 3.14 -8.78 0.15
C ALA A 296 2.79 -10.07 -0.59
N GLY A 297 2.42 -11.10 0.16
CA GLY A 297 1.69 -12.22 -0.40
C GLY A 297 0.35 -11.73 -0.95
N VAL A 298 0.31 -11.29 -2.21
CA VAL A 298 -0.93 -11.10 -2.98
C VAL A 298 -1.02 -12.27 -3.95
N ALA A 299 -1.76 -13.30 -3.57
CA ALA A 299 -2.05 -14.42 -4.45
C ALA A 299 -3.12 -13.99 -5.48
N SER A 300 -2.99 -14.36 -6.74
CA SER A 300 -4.07 -14.21 -7.71
C SER A 300 -5.23 -15.17 -7.36
N ALA A 301 -6.44 -14.90 -7.86
CA ALA A 301 -7.57 -15.84 -7.76
C ALA A 301 -7.23 -17.24 -8.30
N SER A 302 -6.35 -17.31 -9.32
CA SER A 302 -5.84 -18.56 -9.88
C SER A 302 -4.90 -19.29 -8.92
N ALA A 303 -4.00 -18.58 -8.24
CA ALA A 303 -3.11 -19.17 -7.22
C ALA A 303 -3.89 -19.67 -6.00
N LEU A 304 -4.94 -18.94 -5.58
CA LEU A 304 -5.85 -19.40 -4.53
C LEU A 304 -6.60 -20.66 -4.97
N SER A 305 -7.07 -20.71 -6.21
CA SER A 305 -7.76 -21.88 -6.74
C SER A 305 -6.83 -23.10 -6.86
N ALA A 306 -5.58 -22.91 -7.25
CA ALA A 306 -4.57 -23.97 -7.28
C ALA A 306 -4.24 -24.50 -5.87
N LEU A 307 -4.17 -23.62 -4.87
CA LEU A 307 -4.00 -24.04 -3.47
C LEU A 307 -5.17 -24.91 -3.00
N LEU A 308 -6.40 -24.50 -3.28
CA LEU A 308 -7.60 -25.24 -2.89
C LEU A 308 -7.70 -26.62 -3.56
N GLN A 309 -7.05 -26.83 -4.70
CA GLN A 309 -6.95 -28.16 -5.33
C GLN A 309 -6.02 -29.12 -4.56
N VAL A 310 -5.06 -28.58 -3.80
CA VAL A 310 -4.09 -29.38 -3.03
C VAL A 310 -4.55 -29.59 -1.58
N ALA A 311 -5.38 -28.69 -1.04
CA ALA A 311 -5.98 -28.85 0.28
C ALA A 311 -7.16 -29.84 0.27
N THR A 312 -7.36 -30.58 1.36
CA THR A 312 -8.62 -31.34 1.52
C THR A 312 -9.70 -30.37 1.95
N LEU A 313 -10.70 -30.18 1.08
CA LEU A 313 -11.93 -29.46 1.39
C LEU A 313 -12.79 -30.35 2.27
N ASP A 314 -12.48 -30.38 3.55
CA ASP A 314 -13.21 -31.12 4.56
C ASP A 314 -13.41 -30.23 5.80
N GLY A 315 -14.67 -29.97 6.15
CA GLY A 315 -15.06 -29.04 7.22
C GLY A 315 -14.90 -29.62 8.62
N ASP A 316 -14.35 -30.83 8.74
CA ASP A 316 -14.27 -31.54 10.02
C ASP A 316 -13.20 -30.99 10.97
N ASP A 317 -12.12 -30.38 10.45
CA ASP A 317 -11.02 -29.85 11.28
C ASP A 317 -11.06 -28.34 11.49
N ILE A 318 -11.73 -27.63 10.59
CA ILE A 318 -11.82 -26.18 10.58
C ILE A 318 -13.19 -25.76 10.09
N THR A 319 -13.83 -24.88 10.85
CA THR A 319 -15.10 -24.27 10.46
C THR A 319 -14.93 -22.75 10.38
N LEU A 320 -15.75 -22.16 9.53
CA LEU A 320 -15.72 -20.74 9.22
C LEU A 320 -17.14 -20.20 9.22
N ALA A 321 -17.36 -19.10 9.91
CA ALA A 321 -18.63 -18.39 9.97
C ALA A 321 -18.42 -16.89 9.75
N LEU A 322 -19.39 -16.27 9.09
CA LEU A 322 -19.44 -14.83 8.86
C LEU A 322 -20.67 -14.26 9.55
N LEU A 323 -20.43 -13.39 10.52
CA LEU A 323 -21.46 -12.77 11.36
C LEU A 323 -21.66 -11.30 10.93
N PRO A 324 -22.92 -10.81 10.89
CA PRO A 324 -24.14 -11.52 11.31
C PRO A 324 -24.67 -12.51 10.25
N ARG A 325 -24.32 -12.34 8.97
CA ARG A 325 -24.81 -13.16 7.86
C ARG A 325 -23.90 -13.06 6.63
N THR A 326 -24.16 -13.87 5.60
CA THR A 326 -23.40 -13.88 4.34
C THR A 326 -23.89 -12.90 3.28
N LEU A 327 -25.08 -12.31 3.44
CA LEU A 327 -25.54 -11.19 2.62
C LEU A 327 -25.23 -9.86 3.32
N LEU A 328 -24.16 -9.22 2.87
CA LEU A 328 -23.54 -8.07 3.49
C LEU A 328 -23.88 -6.78 2.74
N THR A 329 -24.02 -5.68 3.47
CA THR A 329 -24.24 -4.35 2.88
C THR A 329 -22.98 -3.51 2.98
N VAL A 330 -22.62 -2.74 1.95
CA VAL A 330 -21.48 -1.81 2.03
C VAL A 330 -21.60 -0.90 3.26
N GLY A 331 -20.51 -0.81 4.04
CA GLY A 331 -20.42 -0.08 5.30
C GLY A 331 -20.89 -0.85 6.54
N GLU A 332 -21.44 -2.06 6.39
CA GLU A 332 -21.84 -2.91 7.52
C GLU A 332 -20.60 -3.46 8.25
N ALA A 333 -20.67 -3.53 9.58
CA ALA A 333 -19.63 -4.17 10.37
C ALA A 333 -19.77 -5.70 10.32
N LEU A 334 -18.66 -6.43 10.26
CA LEU A 334 -18.66 -7.89 10.23
C LEU A 334 -17.67 -8.51 11.22
N THR A 335 -17.92 -9.77 11.57
CA THR A 335 -16.98 -10.61 12.31
C THR A 335 -16.82 -11.95 11.59
N ILE A 336 -15.59 -12.38 11.40
CA ILE A 336 -15.26 -13.70 10.87
C ILE A 336 -14.87 -14.58 12.05
N ARG A 337 -15.56 -15.70 12.22
CA ARG A 337 -15.29 -16.66 13.28
C ARG A 337 -14.69 -17.92 12.69
N VAL A 338 -13.54 -18.33 13.20
CA VAL A 338 -12.86 -19.57 12.82
C VAL A 338 -12.78 -20.49 14.05
N SER A 339 -13.28 -21.71 13.94
CA SER A 339 -13.11 -22.73 14.97
C SER A 339 -12.26 -23.88 14.43
N VAL A 340 -11.30 -24.35 15.23
CA VAL A 340 -10.37 -25.40 14.84
C VAL A 340 -10.47 -26.60 15.78
N ARG A 341 -10.50 -27.82 15.22
CA ARG A 341 -10.58 -29.06 15.99
C ARG A 341 -9.23 -29.75 16.17
N ARG A 342 -8.21 -29.34 15.41
CA ARG A 342 -6.84 -29.83 15.53
C ARG A 342 -5.84 -28.68 15.62
N LYS A 343 -4.70 -28.96 16.25
CA LYS A 343 -3.57 -28.03 16.32
C LYS A 343 -2.95 -27.86 14.94
N GLY A 344 -2.67 -26.63 14.53
CA GLY A 344 -2.08 -26.33 13.23
C GLY A 344 -1.69 -24.87 13.06
N ARG A 345 -1.35 -24.48 11.83
CA ARG A 345 -1.15 -23.07 11.44
C ARG A 345 -2.34 -22.59 10.63
N LEU A 346 -2.97 -21.51 11.07
CA LEU A 346 -4.16 -20.93 10.44
C LEU A 346 -3.75 -19.85 9.42
N LEU A 347 -4.29 -19.96 8.21
CA LEU A 347 -4.26 -18.93 7.18
C LEU A 347 -5.71 -18.58 6.80
N LEU A 348 -6.09 -17.32 6.95
CA LEU A 348 -7.41 -16.80 6.58
C LEU A 348 -7.25 -15.80 5.44
N LEU A 349 -7.95 -16.06 4.35
CA LEU A 349 -7.93 -15.26 3.12
C LEU A 349 -9.35 -14.82 2.75
N ASP A 350 -9.46 -13.65 2.14
CA ASP A 350 -10.66 -13.15 1.49
C ASP A 350 -10.40 -13.00 0.00
N GLN A 351 -11.32 -13.46 -0.84
CA GLN A 351 -11.38 -13.09 -2.25
C GLN A 351 -12.66 -12.31 -2.50
N ASN A 352 -12.52 -11.05 -2.89
CA ASN A 352 -13.68 -10.19 -3.17
C ASN A 352 -14.31 -10.49 -4.54
N ALA A 353 -15.40 -9.79 -4.88
CA ALA A 353 -16.15 -9.97 -6.13
C ALA A 353 -15.38 -9.63 -7.42
N ALA A 354 -14.27 -8.91 -7.33
CA ALA A 354 -13.39 -8.66 -8.46
C ALA A 354 -12.25 -9.69 -8.56
N GLY A 355 -12.16 -10.64 -7.62
CA GLY A 355 -11.14 -11.68 -7.62
C GLY A 355 -9.83 -11.27 -6.94
N SER A 356 -9.79 -10.08 -6.33
CA SER A 356 -8.65 -9.66 -5.50
C SER A 356 -8.61 -10.46 -4.21
N VAL A 357 -7.45 -11.07 -3.91
CA VAL A 357 -7.25 -11.87 -2.69
C VAL A 357 -6.48 -11.07 -1.64
N SER A 358 -7.00 -11.02 -0.41
CA SER A 358 -6.40 -10.39 0.75
C SER A 358 -6.17 -11.43 1.85
N GLN A 359 -4.98 -11.40 2.46
CA GLN A 359 -4.71 -12.19 3.66
C GLN A 359 -5.23 -11.44 4.89
N ILE A 360 -6.20 -12.03 5.58
CA ILE A 360 -6.78 -11.52 6.82
C ILE A 360 -5.93 -11.97 8.02
N PHE A 361 -5.42 -13.21 8.00
CA PHE A 361 -4.63 -13.77 9.10
C PHE A 361 -3.61 -14.81 8.60
N PRO A 362 -2.38 -14.89 9.15
CA PRO A 362 -1.79 -13.91 10.07
C PRO A 362 -1.61 -12.54 9.40
N ASN A 363 -1.52 -11.47 10.18
CA ASN A 363 -1.29 -10.11 9.65
C ASN A 363 -0.35 -9.35 10.60
N ALA A 364 0.07 -8.13 10.24
CA ALA A 364 1.02 -7.34 11.05
C ALA A 364 0.52 -6.95 12.46
N ALA A 365 -0.78 -7.07 12.74
CA ALA A 365 -1.34 -6.90 14.09
C ALA A 365 -1.28 -8.20 14.91
N ALA A 366 -0.89 -9.31 14.29
CA ALA A 366 -0.78 -10.61 14.92
C ALA A 366 0.65 -10.81 15.45
N ILE A 367 0.77 -11.20 16.73
CA ILE A 367 2.05 -11.41 17.43
C ILE A 367 2.83 -12.55 16.74
N GLU A 368 4.16 -12.55 16.80
CA GLU A 368 4.99 -13.64 16.27
C GLU A 368 4.52 -15.03 16.75
N ASN A 369 4.34 -15.99 15.83
CA ASN A 369 3.68 -17.30 16.02
C ASN A 369 2.17 -17.27 16.35
N SER A 370 1.47 -16.15 16.19
CA SER A 370 0.01 -16.09 16.36
C SER A 370 -0.73 -17.04 15.41
N ASP A 371 -0.14 -17.37 14.27
CA ASP A 371 -0.73 -18.27 13.29
C ASP A 371 -0.89 -19.70 13.81
N VAL A 372 -0.15 -20.09 14.87
CA VAL A 372 -0.31 -21.40 15.52
C VAL A 372 -1.57 -21.42 16.39
N VAL A 373 -2.52 -22.26 16.00
CA VAL A 373 -3.81 -22.46 16.70
C VAL A 373 -3.86 -23.82 17.38
N GLN A 374 -4.53 -23.90 18.53
CA GLN A 374 -4.70 -25.13 19.31
C GLN A 374 -6.01 -25.84 18.97
N ALA A 375 -6.07 -27.15 19.20
CA ALA A 375 -7.30 -27.92 19.07
C ALA A 375 -8.38 -27.37 20.04
N GLY A 376 -9.61 -27.19 19.54
CA GLY A 376 -10.74 -26.65 20.29
C GLY A 376 -10.79 -25.12 20.35
N GLN A 377 -9.81 -24.42 19.77
CA GLN A 377 -9.78 -22.97 19.79
C GLN A 377 -10.81 -22.37 18.83
N THR A 378 -11.47 -21.28 19.26
CA THR A 378 -12.31 -20.43 18.42
C THR A 378 -11.75 -19.01 18.43
N LEU A 379 -11.60 -18.43 17.26
CA LEU A 379 -10.99 -17.13 17.01
C LEU A 379 -11.97 -16.22 16.27
N ASP A 380 -12.13 -15.00 16.76
CA ASP A 380 -12.91 -13.95 16.11
C ASP A 380 -11.97 -12.94 15.45
N PHE A 381 -12.33 -12.52 14.24
CA PHE A 381 -11.63 -11.52 13.45
C PHE A 381 -12.59 -10.37 13.08
N PRO A 382 -12.29 -9.13 13.53
CA PRO A 382 -11.21 -8.80 14.46
C PRO A 382 -11.49 -9.37 15.88
N PRO A 383 -10.45 -9.50 16.74
CA PRO A 383 -10.64 -9.94 18.11
C PRO A 383 -11.63 -9.05 18.87
N THR A 384 -12.40 -9.62 19.80
CA THR A 384 -13.47 -8.92 20.54
C THR A 384 -13.02 -7.61 21.21
N ASN A 385 -11.73 -7.50 21.59
CA ASN A 385 -11.15 -6.34 22.26
C ASN A 385 -10.17 -5.54 21.38
N ALA A 386 -10.27 -5.66 20.05
CA ALA A 386 -9.30 -5.07 19.14
C ALA A 386 -9.36 -3.53 19.05
N GLY A 387 -10.46 -2.91 19.48
CA GLY A 387 -10.67 -1.45 19.36
C GLY A 387 -11.00 -0.98 17.93
N TYR A 388 -11.21 -1.91 17.00
CA TYR A 388 -11.65 -1.66 15.62
C TYR A 388 -12.61 -2.76 15.15
N HIS A 389 -13.33 -2.51 14.07
CA HIS A 389 -14.24 -3.47 13.41
C HIS A 389 -13.86 -3.63 11.93
N PHE A 390 -14.17 -4.79 11.34
CA PHE A 390 -14.15 -4.91 9.88
C PHE A 390 -15.41 -4.29 9.30
N ALA A 391 -15.25 -3.49 8.24
CA ALA A 391 -16.36 -2.92 7.49
C ALA A 391 -16.40 -3.52 6.08
N VAL A 392 -17.60 -3.81 5.59
CA VAL A 392 -17.85 -4.30 4.24
C VAL A 392 -17.57 -3.18 3.24
N LEU A 393 -16.77 -3.46 2.22
CA LEU A 393 -16.36 -2.49 1.22
C LEU A 393 -16.73 -2.98 -0.19
N PRO A 394 -16.87 -2.08 -1.18
CA PRO A 394 -16.99 -2.46 -2.58
C PRO A 394 -15.76 -3.28 -3.05
N PRO A 395 -15.86 -4.04 -4.15
CA PRO A 395 -16.99 -4.13 -5.09
C PRO A 395 -18.16 -4.96 -4.55
N THR A 396 -19.38 -4.61 -4.95
CA THR A 396 -20.56 -5.45 -4.75
C THR A 396 -20.50 -6.69 -5.63
N GLY A 397 -21.09 -7.80 -5.18
CA GLY A 397 -21.08 -9.08 -5.87
C GLY A 397 -20.64 -10.21 -4.95
N ASN A 398 -20.28 -11.34 -5.52
CA ASN A 398 -19.98 -12.55 -4.77
C ASN A 398 -18.49 -12.63 -4.41
N GLY A 399 -18.19 -12.74 -3.12
CA GLY A 399 -16.86 -13.05 -2.62
C GLY A 399 -16.82 -14.42 -1.94
N ARG A 400 -15.62 -14.83 -1.53
CA ARG A 400 -15.42 -16.03 -0.72
C ARG A 400 -14.32 -15.83 0.31
N LEU A 401 -14.60 -16.27 1.54
CA LEU A 401 -13.62 -16.43 2.59
C LEU A 401 -13.05 -17.84 2.54
N VAL A 402 -11.74 -17.97 2.74
CA VAL A 402 -11.03 -19.24 2.74
C VAL A 402 -10.21 -19.33 4.02
N ALA A 403 -10.49 -20.35 4.83
CA ALA A 403 -9.68 -20.67 6.00
C ALA A 403 -8.96 -21.99 5.78
N LEU A 404 -7.64 -21.99 6.00
CA LEU A 404 -6.75 -23.12 5.82
C LEU A 404 -6.08 -23.45 7.15
N LEU A 405 -6.13 -24.71 7.54
CA LEU A 405 -5.40 -25.27 8.67
C LEU A 405 -4.27 -26.16 8.13
N MET A 406 -3.04 -25.69 8.31
CA MET A 406 -1.83 -26.36 7.87
C MET A 406 -1.17 -27.13 9.01
N PRO A 407 -0.32 -28.13 8.71
CA PRO A 407 0.50 -28.79 9.73
C PRO A 407 1.41 -27.79 10.45
N ILE A 408 1.65 -27.99 11.75
CA ILE A 408 2.46 -27.06 12.55
C ILE A 408 3.90 -26.89 12.05
N ASN A 409 4.43 -27.92 11.38
CA ASN A 409 5.78 -27.94 10.80
C ASN A 409 5.85 -27.23 9.43
N SER A 410 4.73 -26.78 8.88
CA SER A 410 4.71 -25.96 7.66
C SER A 410 5.36 -24.60 7.93
N LYS A 411 6.25 -24.16 7.04
CA LYS A 411 6.87 -22.82 7.12
C LYS A 411 6.09 -21.88 6.21
N LEU A 412 5.19 -21.09 6.80
CA LEU A 412 4.37 -20.09 6.09
C LEU A 412 5.19 -19.14 5.19
N SER A 413 6.43 -18.81 5.56
CA SER A 413 7.34 -18.01 4.73
C SER A 413 7.76 -18.68 3.41
N ALA A 414 7.90 -20.00 3.39
CA ALA A 414 8.19 -20.78 2.18
C ALA A 414 6.94 -20.99 1.32
N GLN A 415 5.74 -20.98 1.92
CA GLN A 415 4.49 -21.04 1.16
C GLN A 415 4.06 -19.66 0.63
N ALA A 416 4.34 -18.56 1.32
CA ALA A 416 4.27 -17.23 0.72
C ALA A 416 5.18 -17.12 -0.53
N GLN A 417 6.37 -17.75 -0.49
CA GLN A 417 7.23 -17.93 -1.67
C GLN A 417 6.63 -18.88 -2.73
N TYR A 418 5.84 -19.87 -2.34
CA TYR A 418 5.09 -20.75 -3.26
C TYR A 418 3.92 -20.01 -3.95
N PHE A 419 3.16 -19.18 -3.22
CA PHE A 419 2.15 -18.29 -3.78
C PHE A 419 2.77 -17.26 -4.74
N ALA A 420 3.95 -16.73 -4.41
CA ALA A 420 4.72 -15.87 -5.29
C ALA A 420 5.26 -16.61 -6.53
N LYS A 421 5.71 -17.87 -6.39
CA LYS A 421 6.21 -18.69 -7.52
C LYS A 421 5.09 -19.13 -8.48
N GLN A 422 3.93 -19.51 -7.97
CA GLN A 422 2.80 -20.02 -8.78
C GLN A 422 2.16 -18.92 -9.64
N ALA A 423 2.16 -17.67 -9.17
CA ALA A 423 1.74 -16.52 -9.97
C ALA A 423 2.68 -16.23 -11.15
N TRP A 424 3.92 -16.74 -11.12
CA TRP A 424 4.93 -16.53 -12.16
C TRP A 424 4.89 -17.59 -13.28
N THR A 425 4.40 -18.81 -12.99
CA THR A 425 4.35 -19.91 -13.98
C THR A 425 3.05 -20.00 -14.78
N ALA A 426 2.07 -19.14 -14.52
CA ALA A 426 0.78 -19.14 -15.24
C ALA A 426 0.82 -18.33 -16.55
N ASN A 427 1.93 -17.66 -16.88
CA ASN A 427 2.12 -16.98 -18.16
C ASN A 427 3.49 -17.36 -18.73
N GLN A 428 3.49 -17.87 -19.98
CA GLN A 428 4.63 -18.29 -20.81
C GLN A 428 5.01 -19.79 -20.74
N LEU A 429 4.68 -20.51 -21.82
CA LEU A 429 5.28 -21.78 -22.29
C LEU A 429 5.34 -22.99 -21.33
N ALA A 430 4.23 -23.73 -21.12
CA ALA A 430 4.34 -25.14 -20.69
C ALA A 430 3.22 -26.08 -21.20
N MET A 431 2.43 -25.67 -22.19
CA MET A 431 1.43 -26.55 -22.84
C MET A 431 2.05 -27.55 -23.84
N ARG A 432 3.37 -27.49 -24.10
CA ARG A 432 4.07 -28.39 -25.05
C ARG A 432 4.88 -29.51 -24.41
N HIS A 433 5.31 -29.40 -23.15
CA HIS A 433 6.14 -30.44 -22.53
C HIS A 433 5.36 -31.47 -21.68
N LEU A 434 4.11 -31.20 -21.30
CA LEU A 434 3.27 -32.17 -20.57
C LEU A 434 2.55 -33.20 -21.46
N LEU A 435 2.48 -32.98 -22.78
CA LEU A 435 1.91 -33.96 -23.72
C LEU A 435 2.92 -35.00 -24.21
N LEU A 436 4.24 -34.74 -24.09
CA LEU A 436 5.27 -35.73 -24.43
C LEU A 436 5.67 -36.63 -23.24
N ALA A 437 5.45 -36.18 -22.01
CA ALA A 437 5.70 -37.00 -20.82
C ALA A 437 4.64 -38.10 -20.57
N ARG A 438 3.51 -38.08 -21.30
CA ARG A 438 2.46 -39.12 -21.20
C ARG A 438 2.70 -40.33 -22.11
N ALA A 439 3.61 -40.23 -23.08
CA ALA A 439 3.94 -41.35 -23.98
C ALA A 439 5.12 -42.21 -23.46
N ALA A 440 6.07 -41.63 -22.73
CA ALA A 440 7.25 -42.37 -22.24
C ALA A 440 7.00 -43.22 -20.96
N VAL A 441 5.88 -42.99 -20.26
CA VAL A 441 5.54 -43.72 -19.02
C VAL A 441 4.72 -44.98 -19.28
N LEU A 442 4.14 -45.14 -20.49
CA LEU A 442 3.31 -46.31 -20.83
C LEU A 442 4.10 -47.50 -21.37
N ASP A 443 5.33 -47.33 -21.86
CA ASP A 443 6.15 -48.44 -22.36
C ASP A 443 7.21 -48.97 -21.36
N GLY A 444 7.44 -48.28 -20.25
CA GLY A 444 8.49 -48.63 -19.28
C GLY A 444 8.10 -49.59 -18.15
N LEU A 445 6.81 -49.89 -17.95
CA LEU A 445 6.33 -50.67 -16.80
C LEU A 445 5.98 -52.13 -17.15
N ARG A 446 6.94 -52.83 -17.77
CA ARG A 446 7.00 -54.31 -17.73
C ARG A 446 8.34 -54.80 -17.21
N SER A 447 8.81 -54.31 -16.06
CA SER A 447 9.65 -55.13 -15.19
C SER A 447 9.85 -54.53 -13.79
N ARG A 448 9.54 -55.36 -12.79
CA ARG A 448 10.19 -55.47 -11.48
C ARG A 448 9.84 -54.44 -10.39
N SER A 449 8.83 -54.83 -9.61
CA SER A 449 8.92 -55.12 -8.17
C SER A 449 9.78 -54.20 -7.28
N SER A 450 9.14 -53.17 -6.73
CA SER A 450 9.10 -52.85 -5.28
C SER A 450 8.49 -51.45 -5.10
N VAL A 451 7.16 -51.37 -5.07
CA VAL A 451 6.48 -50.11 -4.72
C VAL A 451 6.28 -50.12 -3.21
N ALA A 452 7.20 -49.48 -2.50
CA ALA A 452 6.84 -48.88 -1.22
C ALA A 452 5.78 -47.81 -1.53
N ALA A 453 4.58 -48.00 -1.01
CA ALA A 453 3.52 -47.01 -1.12
C ALA A 453 3.98 -45.70 -0.46
N LEU A 454 4.28 -44.69 -1.28
CA LEU A 454 4.39 -43.31 -0.84
C LEU A 454 2.98 -42.86 -0.41
N SER A 455 2.66 -43.03 0.87
CA SER A 455 1.53 -42.36 1.51
C SER A 455 1.83 -40.87 1.54
N VAL A 456 1.28 -40.11 0.58
CA VAL A 456 1.27 -38.65 0.67
C VAL A 456 0.31 -38.31 1.82
N GLU A 457 0.84 -37.97 2.99
CA GLU A 457 0.05 -37.48 4.14
C GLU A 457 -0.76 -36.25 3.72
N ARG A 458 -2.06 -36.47 3.46
CA ARG A 458 -3.06 -35.41 3.29
C ARG A 458 -3.25 -34.69 4.62
N SER A 459 -2.56 -33.57 4.79
CA SER A 459 -2.38 -32.92 6.10
C SER A 459 -2.91 -31.48 6.17
N TRP A 460 -3.59 -31.01 5.11
CA TRP A 460 -4.11 -29.65 4.97
C TRP A 460 -5.63 -29.66 4.95
N SER A 461 -6.28 -28.97 5.89
CA SER A 461 -7.74 -28.85 5.91
C SER A 461 -8.15 -27.45 5.47
N ALA A 462 -9.16 -27.34 4.61
CA ALA A 462 -9.64 -26.06 4.11
C ALA A 462 -11.16 -25.99 4.14
N VAL A 463 -11.68 -24.80 4.47
CA VAL A 463 -13.10 -24.47 4.37
C VAL A 463 -13.27 -23.18 3.57
N VAL A 464 -14.27 -23.18 2.69
CA VAL A 464 -14.63 -22.04 1.86
C VAL A 464 -16.04 -21.60 2.23
N LEU A 465 -16.21 -20.32 2.55
CA LEU A 465 -17.50 -19.70 2.81
C LEU A 465 -17.77 -18.60 1.79
N ASN A 466 -18.83 -18.75 1.01
CA ASN A 466 -19.24 -17.73 0.03
C ASN A 466 -20.09 -16.65 0.71
N TYR A 467 -19.93 -15.40 0.27
CA TYR A 467 -20.71 -14.26 0.73
C TYR A 467 -21.05 -13.34 -0.46
N THR A 468 -22.04 -12.46 -0.28
CA THR A 468 -22.46 -11.48 -1.29
C THR A 468 -22.50 -10.09 -0.67
N VAL A 469 -21.91 -9.12 -1.35
CA VAL A 469 -21.94 -7.70 -0.97
C VAL A 469 -22.92 -6.95 -1.86
N GLN A 470 -23.82 -6.16 -1.27
CA GLN A 470 -24.78 -5.31 -1.96
C GLN A 470 -24.67 -3.85 -1.51
N MET A 471 -25.13 -2.93 -2.35
CA MET A 471 -25.27 -1.53 -1.96
C MET A 471 -26.36 -1.38 -0.90
N LYS A 472 -26.21 -0.40 -0.02
CA LYS A 472 -27.27 -0.01 0.91
C LYS A 472 -28.45 0.51 0.09
N SER A 473 -29.62 -0.14 0.19
CA SER A 473 -30.81 0.37 -0.48
C SER A 473 -31.12 1.77 0.08
N LYS A 474 -31.36 2.74 -0.81
CA LYS A 474 -32.02 3.97 -0.40
C LYS A 474 -33.43 3.57 0.02
N VAL A 475 -33.73 3.65 1.31
CA VAL A 475 -35.12 3.58 1.78
C VAL A 475 -35.85 4.72 1.09
N GLY A 476 -36.86 4.38 0.29
CA GLY A 476 -37.64 5.33 -0.46
C GLY A 476 -38.43 6.25 0.47
N ASP A 477 -38.52 7.51 0.08
CA ASP A 477 -39.57 8.43 0.53
C ASP A 477 -40.94 7.75 0.30
N GLN A 478 -41.68 7.54 1.38
CA GLN A 478 -43.13 7.45 1.38
C GLN A 478 -43.67 8.42 2.42
#